data_AF-A0A316KS83-F1
#
_entry.id   AF-A0A316KS83-F1
#
_cell.length_a   1.000
_cell.length_b   1.000
_cell.length_c   1.000
_cell.angle_alpha   90.00
_cell.angle_beta   90.00
_cell.angle_gamma   90.00
#
_symmetry.space_group_name_H-M   'P 1'
#
loop_
_entity.id
_entity.type
_entity.pdbx_description
1 polymer ?
#
loop_
_entity_poly.entity_id
_entity_poly.type
_entity_poly.pdbx_seq_one_letter_code
_entity_poly.pdbx_strand_id
1 'polypeptide(L)' 'MIDTILTGIAMVLIFEGLAYALAPSLIERLLEAMRDMPLDMRRLVGLTGLTAGVAMLWAVQAF' A
#
# COMPACT_ATOMS: atom_id res chain seq x y z
N MET A 1 -5.06 7.06 21.40
CA MET A 1 -3.82 7.15 20.60
C MET A 1 -3.24 5.79 20.25
N ILE A 2 -2.97 4.89 21.22
CA ILE A 2 -2.42 3.55 20.94
C ILE A 2 -3.42 2.66 20.18
N ASP A 3 -4.69 2.76 20.52
CA ASP A 3 -5.83 2.15 19.84
C ASP A 3 -5.88 2.50 18.35
N THR A 4 -5.76 3.78 17.99
CA THR A 4 -5.77 4.22 16.58
C THR A 4 -4.60 3.63 15.78
N ILE A 5 -3.41 3.56 16.39
CA ILE A 5 -2.23 2.96 15.76
C ILE A 5 -2.44 1.45 15.55
N LEU A 6 -2.95 0.76 16.58
CA LEU A 6 -3.26 -0.67 16.49
C LEU A 6 -4.33 -0.95 15.42
N THR A 7 -5.36 -0.11 15.31
CA THR A 7 -6.37 -0.21 14.25
C THR A 7 -5.75 -0.04 12.87
N GLY A 8 -4.86 0.95 12.69
CA GLY A 8 -4.15 1.15 11.43
C GLY A 8 -3.31 -0.07 11.04
N ILE A 9 -2.55 -0.63 11.99
CA ILE A 9 -1.76 -1.85 11.77
C ILE A 9 -2.66 -3.05 11.43
N ALA A 10 -3.76 -3.24 12.17
CA ALA A 10 -4.70 -4.31 11.91
C ALA A 10 -5.31 -4.23 10.50
N MET A 11 -5.69 -3.02 10.06
CA MET A 11 -6.19 -2.80 8.70
C MET A 11 -5.15 -3.16 7.64
N VAL A 12 -3.89 -2.73 7.80
CA VAL A 12 -2.80 -3.08 6.87
C VAL A 12 -2.64 -4.61 6.77
N LEU A 13 -2.62 -5.32 7.90
CA LEU A 13 -2.51 -6.77 7.93
C LEU A 13 -3.69 -7.47 7.25
N ILE A 14 -4.91 -6.97 7.45
CA ILE A 14 -6.12 -7.50 6.81
C ILE A 14 -6.02 -7.33 5.29
N PHE A 15 -5.71 -6.13 4.80
CA PHE A 15 -5.64 -5.88 3.36
C PHE A 15 -4.51 -6.63 2.67
N GLU A 16 -3.31 -6.65 3.27
CA GLU A 16 -2.18 -7.45 2.77
C GLU A 16 -2.55 -8.94 2.75
N GLY A 17 -3.06 -9.49 3.86
CA GLY A 17 -3.46 -10.90 3.96
C GLY A 17 -4.54 -11.29 2.95
N LEU A 18 -5.52 -10.40 2.71
CA LEU A 18 -6.55 -10.61 1.69
C LEU A 18 -5.98 -10.66 0.29
N ALA A 19 -5.01 -9.80 -0.04
CA ALA A 19 -4.35 -9.84 -1.34
C ALA A 19 -3.67 -11.20 -1.56
N TYR A 20 -2.96 -11.73 -0.56
CA TYR A 20 -2.33 -13.05 -0.63
C TYR A 20 -3.35 -14.20 -0.67
N ALA A 21 -4.43 -14.12 0.10
CA ALA A 21 -5.41 -15.21 0.18
C ALA A 21 -6.34 -15.29 -1.03
N LEU A 22 -6.75 -14.15 -1.59
CA LEU A 22 -7.75 -14.08 -2.67
C LEU A 22 -7.13 -14.00 -4.06
N ALA A 23 -5.95 -13.37 -4.20
CA ALA A 23 -5.33 -13.13 -5.50
C ALA A 23 -3.80 -13.34 -5.47
N PRO A 24 -3.30 -14.51 -5.06
CA PRO A 24 -1.84 -14.76 -4.98
C PRO A 24 -1.13 -14.58 -6.32
N SER A 25 -1.75 -14.98 -7.43
CA SER A 25 -1.18 -14.81 -8.78
C SER A 25 -1.08 -13.35 -9.22
N LEU A 26 -1.91 -12.45 -8.69
CA LEU A 26 -1.78 -11.02 -8.96
C LEU A 26 -0.52 -10.47 -8.29
N ILE A 27 -0.24 -10.89 -7.06
CA ILE A 27 0.98 -10.48 -6.34
C ILE A 27 2.23 -10.94 -7.08
N GLU A 28 2.27 -12.19 -7.53
CA GLU A 28 3.40 -12.69 -8.33
C GLU A 28 3.64 -11.84 -9.57
N ARG A 29 2.59 -11.55 -10.35
CA ARG A 29 2.70 -10.72 -11.57
C ARG A 29 3.12 -9.28 -11.28
N LEU A 30 2.64 -8.71 -10.17
CA LEU A 30 3.08 -7.37 -9.73
C LEU A 30 4.55 -7.37 -9.34
N LEU A 31 5.01 -8.40 -8.61
CA LEU A 31 6.41 -8.53 -8.22
C LEU A 31 7.32 -8.74 -9.42
N GLU A 32 6.91 -9.54 -10.42
CA GLU A 32 7.62 -9.69 -11.68
C GLU A 32 7.74 -8.36 -12.42
N ALA A 33 6.62 -7.63 -12.57
CA ALA A 33 6.63 -6.31 -13.20
C ALA A 33 7.54 -5.33 -12.45
N MET A 34 7.52 -5.34 -11.10
CA MET A 34 8.43 -4.51 -10.31
C MET A 34 9.88 -4.94 -10.44
N ARG A 35 10.17 -6.24 -10.60
CA ARG A 35 11.53 -6.76 -10.75
C ARG A 35 12.20 -6.27 -12.02
N ASP A 36 11.44 -6.03 -13.08
CA ASP A 36 11.96 -5.54 -14.35
C ASP A 36 12.12 -4.00 -14.38
N MET A 37 11.63 -3.29 -13.37
CA MET A 37 11.79 -1.83 -13.26
C MET A 37 13.17 -1.44 -12.69
N PRO A 38 13.77 -0.34 -13.17
CA PRO A 38 14.95 0.26 -12.54
C PRO A 38 14.61 0.79 -11.15
N LEU A 39 15.62 0.88 -10.27
CA LEU A 39 15.43 1.22 -8.85
C LEU A 39 14.73 2.57 -8.64
N ASP A 40 15.06 3.57 -9.45
CA ASP A 40 14.47 4.90 -9.33
C ASP A 40 12.98 4.91 -9.66
N MET A 41 12.54 4.10 -10.63
CA MET A 41 11.13 3.93 -10.94
C MET A 41 10.37 3.26 -9.79
N ARG A 42 10.96 2.23 -9.16
CA ARG A 42 10.35 1.58 -7.98
C ARG A 42 10.17 2.56 -6.82
N ARG A 43 11.16 3.44 -6.60
CA ARG A 43 11.08 4.51 -5.60
C ARG A 43 9.97 5.51 -5.93
N LEU A 44 9.84 5.90 -7.19
CA LEU A 44 8.76 6.78 -7.63
C LEU A 44 7.38 6.17 -7.41
N VAL A 45 7.19 4.88 -7.72
CA VAL A 45 5.93 4.17 -7.44
C VAL A 45 5.60 4.26 -5.94
N GLY A 46 6.56 3.93 -5.07
CA GLY A 46 6.37 4.02 -3.62
C GLY A 46 6.06 5.45 -3.14
N LEU A 47 6.79 6.44 -3.64
CA LEU A 47 6.57 7.86 -3.31
C LEU A 47 5.18 8.32 -3.74
N THR A 48 4.74 7.98 -4.96
CA THR A 48 3.41 8.35 -5.44
C THR A 48 2.30 7.72 -4.60
N GLY A 49 2.44 6.45 -4.21
CA GLY A 49 1.51 5.78 -3.30
C GLY A 49 1.44 6.46 -1.93
N LEU A 50 2.59 6.80 -1.34
CA LEU A 50 2.67 7.52 -0.06
C LEU A 50 2.01 8.91 -0.15
N THR A 51 2.37 9.70 -1.15
CA THR A 51 1.81 11.05 -1.33
C THR A 51 0.30 11.01 -1.59
N ALA A 52 -0.18 10.06 -2.41
CA ALA A 52 -1.60 9.88 -2.66
C ALA A 52 -2.36 9.48 -1.37
N GLY A 53 -1.81 8.57 -0.57
CA GLY A 53 -2.40 8.16 0.70
C GLY A 53 -2.49 9.31 1.71
N VAL A 54 -1.43 10.12 1.83
CA VAL A 54 -1.43 11.32 2.69
C VAL A 54 -2.45 12.35 2.19
N ALA A 55 -2.50 12.59 0.88
CA ALA A 55 -3.46 13.52 0.28
C ALA A 55 -4.91 13.06 0.53
N MET A 56 -5.18 11.76 0.41
CA MET A 56 -6.49 11.19 0.70
C MET A 56 -6.86 11.32 2.18
N LEU A 57 -5.93 11.02 3.10
CA LEU A 57 -6.15 11.20 4.54
C LEU A 57 -6.47 12.66 4.87
N TRP A 58 -5.73 13.60 4.28
CA TRP A 58 -5.96 15.02 4.47
C TRP A 58 -7.32 15.47 3.93
N ALA A 59 -7.70 14.99 2.74
CA ALA A 59 -9.01 15.26 2.17
C ALA A 59 -10.14 14.75 3.09
N VAL A 60 -10.04 13.51 3.58
CA VAL A 60 -11.04 12.93 4.50
C VAL A 60 -11.16 13.71 5.80
N GLN A 61 -10.05 14.24 6.33
CA GLN A 61 -10.07 15.06 7.55
C GLN A 61 -10.54 16.50 7.32
N ALA A 62 -10.52 16.98 6.09
CA ALA A 62 -10.92 18.35 5.73
C ALA A 62 -12.44 18.51 5.56
N PHE A 63 -13.19 17.41 5.46
CA PHE A 63 -14.66 17.38 5.42
C PHE A 63 -15.24 17.08 6.81
#